data_AF-A0A3M0XUN9-F1
#
_entry.id   AF-A0A3M0XUN9-F1
#
_cell.length_a   1.000
_cell.length_b   1.000
_cell.length_c   1.000
_cell.angle_alpha   90.00
_cell.angle_beta   90.00
_cell.angle_gamma   90.00
#
_symmetry.space_group_name_H-M   'P 1'
#
loop_
_entity.id
_entity.type
_entity.pdbx_description
1 polymer ?
#
loop_
_entity_poly.entity_id
_entity_poly.type
_entity_poly.pdbx_seq_one_letter_code
_entity_poly.pdbx_strand_id
1 'polypeptide(L)'
;MDGEAVARLLAAALTETQGVAAAPVERTIATMRRLGVNPYDGAASARSVAEAMHADAVLVGSITAYDPYEPPKLGLSLALYARASAIRTPFKVEKEIDPLDIAGAVSDTSLRFVEAEDPDKPLSTVHVHFDAANHEVQRRVRAYAQGRVDEGASPLGWRRYTASMTLFTKFAAFAAVEQLLDAERVRLARQALAAELERSR
;
A
#
# COMPACT_ATOMS: atom_id res chain seq x y z
N MET A 1 -16.31 -14.44 -0.22
CA MET A 1 -15.01 -14.12 -0.81
C MET A 1 -13.94 -14.38 0.22
N ASP A 2 -12.83 -14.99 -0.14
CA ASP A 2 -11.70 -15.20 0.77
C ASP A 2 -10.79 -13.95 0.75
N GLY A 3 -10.54 -13.36 1.92
CA GLY A 3 -9.67 -12.19 2.06
C GLY A 3 -8.24 -12.47 1.63
N GLU A 4 -7.77 -13.72 1.77
CA GLU A 4 -6.45 -14.11 1.30
C GLU A 4 -6.35 -14.07 -0.24
N ALA A 5 -7.43 -14.42 -0.95
CA ALA A 5 -7.46 -14.34 -2.40
C ALA A 5 -7.32 -12.89 -2.89
N VAL A 6 -7.97 -11.94 -2.22
CA VAL A 6 -7.82 -10.50 -2.51
C VAL A 6 -6.41 -10.02 -2.19
N ALA A 7 -5.84 -10.45 -1.06
CA ALA A 7 -4.47 -10.10 -0.70
C ALA A 7 -3.45 -10.60 -1.73
N ARG A 8 -3.62 -11.80 -2.29
CA ARG A 8 -2.79 -12.32 -3.39
C ARG A 8 -2.90 -11.48 -4.65
N LEU A 9 -4.13 -11.07 -5.01
CA LEU A 9 -4.35 -10.18 -6.17
C LEU A 9 -3.73 -8.80 -5.97
N LEU A 10 -3.80 -8.25 -4.76
CA LEU A 10 -3.12 -6.99 -4.40
C LEU A 10 -1.60 -7.14 -4.46
N ALA A 11 -1.04 -8.23 -3.93
CA ALA A 11 0.40 -8.50 -4.00
C ALA A 11 0.88 -8.65 -5.46
N ALA A 12 0.09 -9.31 -6.31
CA ALA A 12 0.35 -9.39 -7.74
C ALA A 12 0.32 -8.00 -8.40
N ALA A 13 -0.70 -7.18 -8.12
CA ALA A 13 -0.81 -5.82 -8.66
C ALA A 13 0.34 -4.89 -8.20
N LEU A 14 0.80 -5.02 -6.96
CA LEU A 14 1.98 -4.31 -6.46
C LEU A 14 3.25 -4.73 -7.20
N THR A 15 3.42 -6.03 -7.47
CA THR A 15 4.59 -6.57 -8.18
C THR A 15 4.60 -6.20 -9.67
N GLU A 16 3.42 -5.95 -10.27
CA GLU A 16 3.31 -5.40 -11.63
C GLU A 16 3.85 -3.95 -11.70
N THR A 17 3.94 -3.25 -10.57
CA THR A 17 4.45 -1.87 -10.51
C THR A 17 5.98 -1.86 -10.47
N GLN A 18 6.61 -1.07 -11.35
CA GLN A 18 8.06 -0.90 -11.35
C GLN A 18 8.56 -0.27 -10.04
N GLY A 19 9.59 -0.88 -9.45
CA GLY A 19 10.25 -0.36 -8.24
C GLY A 19 9.60 -0.79 -6.92
N VAL A 20 8.56 -1.63 -6.95
CA VAL A 20 7.92 -2.18 -5.75
C VAL A 20 8.04 -3.71 -5.76
N ALA A 21 8.54 -4.28 -4.66
CA ALA A 21 8.59 -5.72 -4.46
C ALA A 21 7.62 -6.13 -3.35
N ALA A 22 6.64 -6.96 -3.67
CA ALA A 22 5.71 -7.51 -2.68
C ALA A 22 6.22 -8.87 -2.15
N ALA A 23 6.25 -9.03 -0.84
CA ALA A 23 6.51 -10.33 -0.22
C ALA A 23 5.32 -11.29 -0.46
N PRO A 24 5.57 -12.61 -0.61
CA PRO A 24 4.50 -13.59 -0.75
C PRO A 24 3.53 -13.57 0.44
N VAL A 25 2.22 -13.61 0.17
CA VAL A 25 1.16 -13.49 1.18
C VAL A 25 1.21 -14.62 2.20
N GLU A 26 1.50 -15.85 1.77
CA GLU A 26 1.61 -17.03 2.62
C GLU A 26 2.73 -16.88 3.65
N ARG A 27 3.85 -16.27 3.23
CA ARG A 27 4.97 -15.99 4.12
C ARG A 27 4.60 -14.93 5.15
N THR A 28 3.90 -13.88 4.73
CA THR A 28 3.39 -12.85 5.62
C THR A 28 2.42 -13.42 6.66
N ILE A 29 1.46 -14.26 6.24
CA ILE A 29 0.51 -14.94 7.13
C ILE A 29 1.24 -15.86 8.12
N ALA A 30 2.23 -16.63 7.65
CA ALA A 30 3.03 -17.49 8.52
C ALA A 30 3.78 -16.68 9.58
N THR A 31 4.34 -15.52 9.22
CA THR A 31 5.02 -14.62 10.16
C THR A 31 4.04 -14.00 11.16
N MET A 32 2.86 -13.55 10.71
CA MET A 32 1.79 -13.05 11.60
C MET A 32 1.40 -14.10 12.64
N ARG A 33 1.18 -15.36 12.19
CA ARG A 33 0.85 -16.48 13.09
C ARG A 33 1.96 -16.79 14.08
N ARG A 34 3.23 -16.69 13.67
CA ARG A 34 4.39 -16.91 14.55
C ARG A 34 4.53 -15.84 15.62
N LEU A 35 4.26 -14.60 15.27
CA LEU A 35 4.32 -13.46 16.19
C LEU A 35 3.08 -13.36 17.09
N GLY A 36 1.99 -14.04 16.74
CA GLY A 36 0.71 -13.92 17.44
C GLY A 36 0.08 -12.53 17.31
N VAL A 37 0.51 -11.74 16.33
CA VAL A 37 0.05 -10.36 16.11
C VAL A 37 -0.96 -10.31 14.99
N ASN A 38 -1.97 -9.46 15.17
CA ASN A 38 -2.91 -9.13 14.13
C ASN A 38 -2.66 -7.69 13.64
N PRO A 39 -2.33 -7.46 12.37
CA PRO A 39 -2.01 -6.14 11.85
C PRO A 39 -3.21 -5.17 11.84
N TYR A 40 -4.43 -5.66 12.08
CA TYR A 40 -5.60 -4.81 12.27
C TYR A 40 -5.66 -4.15 13.66
N ASP A 41 -4.89 -4.64 14.63
CA ASP A 41 -4.94 -4.17 16.02
C ASP A 41 -4.22 -2.81 16.22
N GLY A 42 -3.51 -2.32 15.20
CA GLY A 42 -2.86 -1.02 15.22
C GLY A 42 -1.54 -0.98 14.44
N ALA A 43 -0.95 0.22 14.35
CA ALA A 43 0.28 0.44 13.60
C ALA A 43 1.48 -0.29 14.21
N ALA A 44 1.51 -0.44 15.54
CA ALA A 44 2.54 -1.20 16.24
C ALA A 44 2.60 -2.66 15.77
N SER A 45 1.46 -3.34 15.69
CA SER A 45 1.37 -4.72 15.20
C SER A 45 1.81 -4.85 13.74
N ALA A 46 1.40 -3.91 12.89
CA ALA A 46 1.81 -3.88 11.48
C ALA A 46 3.32 -3.69 11.32
N ARG A 47 3.96 -2.86 12.15
CA ARG A 47 5.41 -2.66 12.15
C ARG A 47 6.18 -3.91 12.60
N SER A 48 5.71 -4.59 13.64
CA SER A 48 6.33 -5.84 14.09
C SER A 48 6.36 -6.90 12.98
N VAL A 49 5.28 -7.00 12.19
CA VAL A 49 5.24 -7.86 11.01
C VAL A 49 6.22 -7.37 9.94
N ALA A 50 6.25 -6.06 9.69
CA ALA A 50 7.19 -5.46 8.73
C ALA A 50 8.62 -5.83 9.10
N GLU A 51 9.03 -5.57 10.35
CA GLU A 51 10.35 -5.85 10.92
C GLU A 51 10.77 -7.30 10.78
N ALA A 52 9.92 -8.23 11.23
CA ALA A 52 10.17 -9.67 11.13
C ALA A 52 10.32 -10.15 9.67
N MET A 53 9.69 -9.46 8.72
CA MET A 53 9.77 -9.77 7.30
C MET A 53 10.92 -9.07 6.58
N HIS A 54 11.68 -8.18 7.24
CA HIS A 54 12.65 -7.31 6.58
C HIS A 54 12.04 -6.45 5.43
N ALA A 55 10.72 -6.20 5.46
CA ALA A 55 9.99 -5.36 4.52
C ALA A 55 9.93 -3.86 4.94
N ASP A 56 9.98 -2.96 3.95
CA ASP A 56 9.97 -1.52 4.19
C ASP A 56 8.60 -1.01 4.68
N ALA A 57 7.53 -1.65 4.22
CA ALA A 57 6.16 -1.33 4.57
C ALA A 57 5.26 -2.57 4.60
N VAL A 58 4.14 -2.44 5.29
CA VAL A 58 3.04 -3.40 5.29
C VAL A 58 1.78 -2.70 4.81
N LEU A 59 1.15 -3.30 3.80
CA LEU A 59 -0.16 -2.88 3.31
C LEU A 59 -1.23 -3.70 4.00
N VAL A 60 -2.14 -3.01 4.70
CA VAL A 60 -3.29 -3.63 5.36
C VAL A 60 -4.54 -3.27 4.58
N GLY A 61 -5.29 -4.28 4.15
CA GLY A 61 -6.50 -4.11 3.37
C GLY A 61 -7.72 -4.69 4.08
N SER A 62 -8.86 -4.01 3.98
CA SER A 62 -10.16 -4.54 4.39
C SER A 62 -11.18 -4.42 3.25
N ILE A 63 -12.09 -5.40 3.17
CA ILE A 63 -13.18 -5.41 2.20
C ILE A 63 -14.37 -4.75 2.89
N THR A 64 -14.79 -3.59 2.39
CA THR A 64 -15.85 -2.77 2.99
C THR A 64 -17.23 -3.03 2.37
N ALA A 65 -17.26 -3.47 1.12
CA ALA A 65 -18.48 -3.88 0.43
C ALA A 65 -18.17 -5.02 -0.55
N TYR A 66 -19.06 -6.01 -0.65
CA TYR A 66 -18.90 -7.11 -1.59
C TYR A 66 -20.28 -7.55 -2.09
N ASP A 67 -20.55 -7.30 -3.37
CA ASP A 67 -21.74 -7.77 -4.07
C ASP A 67 -21.31 -8.50 -5.36
N PRO A 68 -21.42 -9.84 -5.42
CA PRO A 68 -21.02 -10.62 -6.57
C PRO A 68 -22.08 -10.67 -7.67
N TYR A 69 -23.30 -10.19 -7.42
CA TYR A 69 -24.40 -10.27 -8.39
C TYR A 69 -24.25 -9.21 -9.48
N GLU A 70 -24.65 -9.52 -10.71
CA GLU A 70 -24.46 -8.63 -11.86
C GLU A 70 -25.39 -7.41 -11.77
N PRO A 71 -24.85 -6.16 -11.78
CA PRO A 71 -23.43 -5.77 -11.91
C PRO A 71 -22.64 -5.82 -10.59
N PRO A 72 -21.43 -6.43 -10.58
CA PRO A 72 -20.66 -6.63 -9.35
C PRO A 72 -20.21 -5.31 -8.72
N LYS A 73 -20.17 -5.30 -7.38
CA LYS A 73 -19.73 -4.16 -6.58
C LYS A 73 -18.69 -4.60 -5.57
N LEU A 74 -17.64 -3.79 -5.42
CA LEU A 74 -16.53 -4.08 -4.51
C LEU A 74 -16.03 -2.79 -3.86
N GLY A 75 -16.07 -2.77 -2.52
CA GLY A 75 -15.46 -1.74 -1.70
C GLY A 75 -14.18 -2.27 -1.06
N LEU A 76 -13.10 -1.51 -1.16
CA LEU A 76 -11.82 -1.81 -0.51
C LEU A 76 -11.33 -0.59 0.28
N SER A 77 -10.71 -0.86 1.41
CA SER A 77 -9.98 0.13 2.19
C SER A 77 -8.56 -0.37 2.35
N LEU A 78 -7.58 0.44 1.93
CA LEU A 78 -6.17 0.12 2.01
C LEU A 78 -5.48 1.14 2.93
N ALA A 79 -4.64 0.66 3.83
CA ALA A 79 -3.82 1.46 4.72
C ALA A 79 -2.36 1.03 4.64
N LEU A 80 -1.47 1.97 4.37
CA LEU A 80 -0.03 1.73 4.28
C LEU A 80 0.66 2.10 5.59
N TYR A 81 1.35 1.14 6.20
CA TYR A 81 2.19 1.35 7.37
C TYR A 81 3.65 1.14 6.98
N ALA A 82 4.51 2.14 7.16
CA ALA A 82 5.94 1.92 7.01
C ALA A 82 6.54 1.42 8.31
N ARG A 83 7.64 0.69 8.14
CA ARG A 83 8.63 0.56 9.18
C ARG A 83 9.29 1.92 9.42
N ALA A 84 9.43 2.28 10.69
CA ALA A 84 10.03 3.54 11.13
C ALA A 84 11.45 3.79 10.56
N SER A 85 12.17 2.74 10.17
CA SER A 85 13.54 2.83 9.64
C SER A 85 13.65 2.82 8.11
N ALA A 86 12.61 2.46 7.35
CA ALA A 86 12.75 2.14 5.93
C ALA A 86 12.17 3.18 4.95
N ILE A 87 10.99 3.73 5.24
CA ILE A 87 10.42 4.83 4.45
C ILE A 87 10.74 6.12 5.18
N ARG A 88 11.98 6.56 5.04
CA ARG A 88 12.39 7.87 5.54
C ARG A 88 11.93 8.95 4.58
N THR A 89 11.05 9.80 5.10
CA THR A 89 10.99 11.25 4.81
C THR A 89 12.40 11.78 4.51
N PRO A 90 12.61 12.66 3.51
CA PRO A 90 13.93 13.21 3.23
C PRO A 90 14.56 13.73 4.52
N PHE A 91 15.76 13.22 4.80
CA PHE A 91 16.63 13.51 5.94
C PHE A 91 16.38 14.89 6.58
N LYS A 92 15.64 14.93 7.69
CA LYS A 92 15.79 15.99 8.70
C LYS A 92 16.92 15.55 9.63
N VAL A 93 18.16 15.94 9.30
CA VAL A 93 19.23 15.98 10.29
C VAL A 93 19.10 17.32 11.01
N GLU A 94 18.07 17.46 11.84
CA GLU A 94 17.95 18.54 12.83
C GLU A 94 18.54 18.05 14.15
N LYS A 95 19.81 17.70 14.11
CA LYS A 95 20.63 17.80 15.32
C LYS A 95 21.94 18.37 14.86
N GLU A 96 22.22 19.59 15.31
CA GLU A 96 23.58 20.10 15.37
C GLU A 96 24.42 19.00 16.01
N ILE A 97 25.26 18.36 15.19
CA ILE A 97 26.09 17.25 15.63
C ILE A 97 27.15 17.88 16.52
N ASP A 98 26.94 17.80 17.83
CA ASP A 98 27.95 18.21 18.81
C ASP A 98 29.13 17.23 18.74
N PRO A 99 30.34 17.64 18.35
CA PRO A 99 31.50 16.76 18.24
C PRO A 99 31.85 16.06 19.57
N LEU A 100 31.42 16.62 20.71
CA LEU A 100 31.65 16.05 22.03
C LEU A 100 30.77 14.80 22.31
N ASP A 101 29.57 14.74 21.73
CA ASP A 101 28.67 13.58 21.81
C ASP A 101 29.21 12.37 21.02
N ILE A 102 29.99 12.62 19.95
CA ILE A 102 30.62 11.59 19.13
C ILE A 102 31.86 11.01 19.82
N ALA A 103 32.65 11.86 20.49
CA ALA A 103 33.92 11.45 21.10
C ALA A 103 33.77 10.42 22.24
N GLY A 104 32.58 10.31 22.84
CA GLY A 104 32.28 9.36 23.93
C GLY A 104 31.39 8.17 23.55
N ALA A 105 30.88 8.10 22.33
CA ALA A 105 29.92 7.06 21.93
C ALA A 105 30.63 5.76 21.51
N VAL A 106 30.41 4.68 22.26
CA VAL A 106 30.97 3.34 21.98
C VAL A 106 30.07 2.52 21.02
N SER A 107 28.97 3.10 20.52
CA SER A 107 28.13 2.48 19.49
C SER A 107 27.37 3.51 18.65
N ASP A 108 27.30 3.30 17.33
CA ASP A 108 26.66 4.14 16.29
C ASP A 108 25.12 4.31 16.37
N THR A 109 24.49 4.02 17.52
CA THR A 109 23.02 3.89 17.65
C THR A 109 22.38 5.04 18.43
N SER A 110 22.66 6.30 18.09
CA SER A 110 21.96 7.42 18.74
C SER A 110 21.72 8.64 17.84
N LEU A 111 21.27 8.41 16.60
CA LEU A 111 20.48 9.42 15.91
C LEU A 111 19.06 9.39 16.49
N ARG A 112 18.74 10.32 17.40
CA ARG A 112 17.36 10.59 17.80
C ARG A 112 16.64 11.23 16.61
N PHE A 113 15.81 10.44 15.94
CA PHE A 113 14.97 10.90 14.83
C PHE A 113 13.81 11.71 15.40
N VAL A 114 13.59 12.91 14.85
CA VAL A 114 12.41 13.74 15.10
C VAL A 114 11.17 12.87 14.92
N GLU A 115 10.31 12.84 15.94
CA GLU A 115 9.10 12.03 16.00
C GLU A 115 8.32 12.14 14.68
N ALA A 116 8.13 11.00 14.03
CA ALA A 116 7.14 10.86 12.99
C ALA A 116 5.79 11.32 13.56
N GLU A 117 5.04 12.11 12.79
CA GLU A 117 3.63 12.41 13.06
C GLU A 117 2.93 11.14 13.55
N ASP A 118 2.54 11.14 14.83
CA ASP A 118 1.75 10.12 15.53
C ASP A 118 2.09 8.65 15.14
N PRO A 119 2.86 7.90 15.95
CA PRO A 119 3.30 6.56 15.61
C PRO A 119 2.14 5.57 15.41
N ASP A 120 0.90 5.90 15.71
CA ASP A 120 -0.25 5.04 15.41
C ASP A 120 -0.96 5.34 14.07
N LYS A 121 -0.52 6.36 13.32
CA LYS A 121 -1.15 6.72 12.05
C LYS A 121 -0.56 5.97 10.84
N PRO A 122 -1.41 5.51 9.91
CA PRO A 122 -0.95 5.06 8.60
C PRO A 122 -0.38 6.23 7.80
N LEU A 123 0.60 5.98 6.93
CA LEU A 123 1.19 7.01 6.06
C LEU A 123 0.22 7.51 5.01
N SER A 124 -0.55 6.58 4.45
CA SER A 124 -1.57 6.86 3.46
C SER A 124 -2.68 5.83 3.60
N THR A 125 -3.90 6.31 3.41
CA THR A 125 -5.10 5.49 3.37
C THR A 125 -5.87 5.81 2.10
N VAL A 126 -6.43 4.78 1.49
CA VAL A 126 -7.27 4.89 0.30
C VAL A 126 -8.53 4.08 0.53
N HIS A 127 -9.67 4.71 0.30
CA HIS A 127 -10.97 4.08 0.34
C HIS A 127 -11.58 4.12 -1.06
N VAL A 128 -11.92 2.96 -1.60
CA VAL A 128 -12.50 2.83 -2.93
C VAL A 128 -13.79 2.05 -2.88
N HIS A 129 -14.71 2.46 -3.75
CA HIS A 129 -15.94 1.72 -4.02
C HIS A 129 -16.13 1.66 -5.54
N PHE A 130 -16.06 0.45 -6.08
CA PHE A 130 -16.24 0.17 -7.49
C PHE A 130 -17.59 -0.48 -7.73
N ASP A 131 -18.41 0.15 -8.56
CA ASP A 131 -19.67 -0.39 -9.06
C ASP A 131 -19.53 -0.61 -10.57
N ALA A 132 -19.66 -1.86 -11.04
CA ALA A 132 -19.57 -2.19 -12.46
C ALA A 132 -20.69 -1.57 -13.31
N ALA A 133 -21.80 -1.12 -12.71
CA ALA A 133 -22.84 -0.35 -13.37
C ALA A 133 -22.39 1.06 -13.76
N ASN A 134 -21.43 1.62 -13.02
CA ASN A 134 -21.00 3.00 -13.20
C ASN A 134 -20.16 3.16 -14.48
N HIS A 135 -20.55 4.09 -15.35
CA HIS A 135 -19.86 4.37 -16.61
C HIS A 135 -18.39 4.79 -16.43
N GLU A 136 -18.03 5.47 -15.34
CA GLU A 136 -16.65 5.79 -15.04
C GLU A 136 -15.83 4.51 -14.79
N VAL A 137 -16.37 3.61 -13.97
CA VAL A 137 -15.74 2.30 -13.69
C VAL A 137 -15.64 1.48 -14.98
N GLN A 138 -16.68 1.46 -15.82
CA GLN A 138 -16.64 0.79 -17.12
C GLN A 138 -15.53 1.34 -18.04
N ARG A 139 -15.33 2.66 -18.08
CA ARG A 139 -14.21 3.26 -18.83
C ARG A 139 -12.86 2.82 -18.28
N ARG A 140 -12.70 2.78 -16.95
CA ARG A 140 -11.46 2.30 -16.31
C ARG A 140 -11.23 0.81 -16.55
N VAL A 141 -12.27 -0.02 -16.47
CA VAL A 141 -12.18 -1.45 -16.80
C VAL A 141 -11.78 -1.66 -18.25
N ARG A 142 -12.33 -0.87 -19.18
CA ARG A 142 -11.94 -0.92 -20.59
C ARG A 142 -10.47 -0.55 -20.77
N ALA A 143 -10.01 0.54 -20.15
CA ALA A 143 -8.60 0.93 -20.19
C ALA A 143 -7.68 -0.12 -19.54
N TYR A 144 -8.13 -0.75 -18.45
CA TYR A 144 -7.40 -1.83 -17.79
C TYR A 144 -7.29 -3.10 -18.66
N ALA A 145 -8.34 -3.43 -19.40
CA ALA A 145 -8.36 -4.57 -20.30
C ALA A 145 -7.50 -4.34 -21.56
N GLN A 146 -7.40 -3.09 -22.02
CA GLN A 146 -6.60 -2.71 -23.18
C GLN A 146 -5.13 -3.07 -22.99
N GLY A 147 -4.60 -3.87 -23.91
CA GLY A 147 -3.19 -4.29 -23.91
C GLY A 147 -2.89 -5.53 -23.07
N ARG A 148 -3.89 -6.15 -22.42
CA ARG A 148 -3.75 -7.47 -21.80
C ARG A 148 -4.16 -8.55 -22.82
N VAL A 149 -3.36 -9.63 -22.89
CA VAL A 149 -3.51 -10.73 -23.87
C VAL A 149 -4.91 -11.38 -23.83
N ASP A 150 -5.62 -11.26 -22.70
CA ASP A 150 -6.97 -11.79 -22.50
C ASP A 150 -8.05 -11.10 -23.35
N GLU A 151 -7.78 -9.93 -23.94
CA GLU A 151 -8.74 -9.15 -24.75
C GLU A 151 -9.16 -9.88 -26.04
N GLY A 152 -8.31 -10.76 -26.58
CA GLY A 152 -8.58 -11.56 -27.78
C GLY A 152 -9.16 -12.96 -27.53
N ALA A 153 -9.19 -13.42 -26.27
CA ALA A 153 -9.54 -14.80 -25.94
C ALA A 153 -11.05 -15.04 -25.73
N SER A 154 -11.85 -13.97 -25.61
CA SER A 154 -13.30 -14.06 -25.37
C SER A 154 -14.07 -13.13 -26.29
N PRO A 155 -15.21 -13.56 -26.87
CA PRO A 155 -16.11 -12.69 -27.64
C PRO A 155 -16.62 -11.46 -26.87
N LEU A 156 -16.57 -11.51 -25.54
CA LEU A 156 -17.02 -10.43 -24.66
C LEU A 156 -15.97 -9.32 -24.46
N GLY A 157 -14.72 -9.54 -24.89
CA GLY A 157 -13.62 -8.58 -24.70
C GLY A 157 -13.53 -8.09 -23.25
N TRP A 158 -13.48 -6.76 -23.07
CA TRP A 158 -13.41 -6.13 -21.74
C TRP A 158 -14.66 -6.36 -20.87
N ARG A 159 -15.84 -6.63 -21.44
CA ARG A 159 -17.08 -6.87 -20.65
C ARG A 159 -17.01 -8.15 -19.82
N ARG A 160 -16.08 -9.05 -20.13
CA ARG A 160 -15.80 -10.23 -19.31
C ARG A 160 -15.40 -9.84 -17.87
N TYR A 161 -14.72 -8.71 -17.70
CA TYR A 161 -14.32 -8.21 -16.38
C TYR A 161 -15.51 -7.72 -15.55
N THR A 162 -16.60 -7.25 -16.17
CA THR A 162 -17.83 -6.86 -15.46
C THR A 162 -18.78 -8.04 -15.24
N ALA A 163 -18.65 -9.12 -16.02
CA ALA A 163 -19.47 -10.33 -15.87
C ALA A 163 -18.94 -11.33 -14.84
N SER A 164 -17.65 -11.26 -14.49
CA SER A 164 -17.02 -12.19 -13.53
C SER A 164 -16.48 -11.43 -12.32
N MET A 165 -17.00 -11.74 -11.14
CA MET A 165 -16.54 -11.12 -9.89
C MET A 165 -15.04 -11.32 -9.63
N THR A 166 -14.48 -12.47 -10.00
CA THR A 166 -13.04 -12.74 -9.87
C THR A 166 -12.21 -11.79 -10.73
N LEU A 167 -12.63 -11.57 -11.98
CA LEU A 167 -11.95 -10.65 -12.88
C LEU A 167 -12.16 -9.19 -12.47
N PHE A 168 -13.36 -8.86 -11.99
CA PHE A 168 -13.66 -7.53 -11.44
C PHE A 168 -12.81 -7.23 -10.22
N THR A 169 -12.60 -8.22 -9.34
CA THR A 169 -11.72 -8.10 -8.17
C THR A 169 -10.28 -7.85 -8.61
N LYS A 170 -9.78 -8.53 -9.65
CA LYS A 170 -8.44 -8.30 -10.18
C LYS A 170 -8.28 -6.86 -10.68
N PHE A 171 -9.27 -6.34 -11.41
CA PHE A 171 -9.31 -4.94 -11.81
C PHE A 171 -9.32 -3.99 -10.60
N ALA A 172 -10.20 -4.24 -9.63
CA ALA A 172 -10.33 -3.39 -8.45
C ALA A 172 -9.06 -3.37 -7.59
N ALA A 173 -8.37 -4.50 -7.46
CA ALA A 173 -7.07 -4.58 -6.76
C ALA A 173 -6.03 -3.69 -7.46
N PHE A 174 -5.92 -3.78 -8.79
CA PHE A 174 -5.03 -2.91 -9.56
C PHE A 174 -5.40 -1.43 -9.42
N ALA A 175 -6.68 -1.10 -9.59
CA ALA A 175 -7.18 0.27 -9.51
C ALA A 175 -7.01 0.88 -8.10
N ALA A 176 -7.09 0.06 -7.04
CA ALA A 176 -6.85 0.48 -5.67
C ALA A 176 -5.36 0.74 -5.40
N VAL A 177 -4.47 -0.10 -5.94
CA VAL A 177 -3.02 0.11 -5.85
C VAL A 177 -2.59 1.37 -6.61
N GLU A 178 -3.13 1.60 -7.80
CA GLU A 178 -2.88 2.82 -8.59
C GLU A 178 -3.20 4.08 -7.78
N GLN A 179 -4.39 4.13 -7.15
CA GLN A 179 -4.79 5.27 -6.32
C GLN A 179 -3.93 5.44 -5.06
N LEU A 180 -3.48 4.33 -4.46
CA LEU A 180 -2.56 4.37 -3.32
C LEU A 180 -1.21 4.98 -3.72
N LEU A 181 -0.66 4.58 -4.87
CA LEU A 181 0.59 5.13 -5.38
C LEU A 181 0.48 6.62 -5.72
N ASP A 182 -0.65 7.04 -6.29
CA ASP A 182 -0.89 8.46 -6.56
C ASP A 182 -1.04 9.27 -5.27
N ALA A 183 -1.73 8.73 -4.26
CA ALA A 183 -1.81 9.35 -2.94
C ALA A 183 -0.41 9.51 -2.30
N GLU A 184 0.45 8.49 -2.41
CA GLU A 184 1.82 8.53 -1.92
C GLU A 184 2.70 9.54 -2.68
N ARG A 185 2.59 9.60 -4.02
CA ARG A 185 3.29 10.62 -4.82
C ARG A 185 2.92 12.03 -4.40
N VAL A 186 1.64 12.31 -4.21
CA VAL A 186 1.16 13.62 -3.74
C VAL A 186 1.67 13.93 -2.33
N ARG A 187 1.65 12.95 -1.42
CA ARG A 187 2.18 13.10 -0.06
C ARG A 187 3.67 13.45 -0.08
N LEU A 188 4.48 12.71 -0.83
CA LEU A 188 5.92 12.94 -0.95
C LEU A 188 6.24 14.28 -1.60
N ALA A 189 5.50 14.69 -2.63
CA ALA A 189 5.66 16.00 -3.26
C ALA A 189 5.39 17.15 -2.27
N ARG A 190 4.35 17.03 -1.44
CA ARG A 190 4.06 18.02 -0.37
C ARG A 190 5.17 18.09 0.67
N GLN A 191 5.70 16.94 1.08
CA GLN A 191 6.82 16.87 2.04
C GLN A 191 8.10 17.49 1.46
N ALA A 192 8.40 17.23 0.19
CA ALA A 192 9.56 17.81 -0.49
C ALA A 192 9.47 19.35 -0.56
N LEU A 193 8.30 19.89 -0.93
CA LEU A 193 8.08 21.34 -0.99
C LEU A 193 8.19 21.99 0.40
N ALA A 194 7.61 21.37 1.44
CA ALA A 194 7.72 21.86 2.81
C ALA A 194 9.19 21.92 3.27
N ALA A 195 9.96 20.86 2.99
CA ALA A 195 11.38 20.80 3.32
C ALA A 195 12.25 21.80 2.53
N GLU A 196 11.82 22.26 1.36
CA GLU A 196 12.50 23.30 0.59
C GLU A 196 12.21 24.70 1.13
N LEU A 197 10.96 24.96 1.52
CA LEU A 197 10.55 26.22 2.17
C LEU A 197 11.24 26.44 3.52
N GLU A 198 11.44 25.37 4.30
CA GLU A 198 12.19 25.43 5.56
C GLU A 198 13.68 25.74 5.33
N ARG A 199 14.27 25.27 4.23
CA ARG A 199 15.70 25.53 3.89
C ARG A 199 15.98 26.94 3.36
N SER A 200 14.96 27.65 2.89
CA SER A 200 15.09 29.00 2.34
C SER A 200 14.90 30.11 3.39
N ARG A 201 14.63 29.75 4.65
CA ARG A 201 14.51 30.67 5.79
C ARG A 201 15.77 30.65 6.64
#